data_AF-A0A4S4CH39-F1
#
_entry.id   AF-A0A4S4CH39-F1
#
_cell.length_a   1.000
_cell.length_b   1.000
_cell.length_c   1.000
_cell.angle_alpha   90.00
_cell.angle_beta   90.00
_cell.angle_gamma   90.00
#
_symmetry.space_group_name_H-M   'P 1'
#
loop_
_entity.id
_entity.type
_entity.pdbx_description
1 polymer ?
#
loop_
_entity_poly.entity_id
_entity_poly.type
_entity_poly.pdbx_seq_one_letter_code
_entity_poly.pdbx_strand_id
1 'polypeptide(L)'
;MPFSDEQFAAAWTILEDRWNRKHNSQTVKIYREILDAELTADQFGEACRAAFRFETFFPTPQKLVDYGLGKGDFQERAIVEWDEAISRVARGLPSTEAPGLVRDLIRSVCNGEQLGMVPARDLAFARKEFIERRTAQLSGVARHSTPALPRTVEVGRVLQ
;
A
#
# COMPACT_ATOMS: atom_id res chain seq x y z
N MET A 1 9.04 -14.10 11.62
CA MET A 1 8.54 -14.37 12.98
C MET A 1 7.14 -13.80 13.11
N PRO A 2 6.21 -14.48 13.80
CA PRO A 2 4.89 -13.93 14.12
C PRO A 2 5.02 -12.67 14.97
N PHE A 3 4.01 -11.79 14.93
CA PHE A 3 3.99 -10.61 15.80
C PHE A 3 3.50 -10.98 17.20
N SER A 4 4.01 -10.29 18.21
CA SER A 4 3.59 -10.46 19.60
C SER A 4 2.20 -9.88 19.88
N ASP A 5 1.59 -10.32 20.97
CA ASP A 5 0.35 -9.77 21.53
C ASP A 5 0.43 -8.25 21.71
N GLU A 6 1.57 -7.75 22.19
CA GLU A 6 1.82 -6.33 22.44
C GLU A 6 1.85 -5.53 21.13
N GLN A 7 2.50 -6.07 20.10
CA GLN A 7 2.53 -5.45 18.78
C GLN A 7 1.16 -5.41 18.14
N PHE A 8 0.40 -6.51 18.26
CA PHE A 8 -0.98 -6.57 17.77
C PHE A 8 -1.85 -5.55 18.49
N ALA A 9 -1.83 -5.53 19.83
CA ALA A 9 -2.61 -4.60 20.64
C ALA A 9 -2.30 -3.14 20.30
N ALA A 10 -1.02 -2.77 20.22
CA ALA A 10 -0.61 -1.41 19.90
C ALA A 10 -1.09 -0.97 18.50
N ALA A 11 -0.88 -1.80 17.48
CA ALA A 11 -1.33 -1.49 16.12
C ALA A 11 -2.86 -1.46 16.03
N TRP A 12 -3.54 -2.36 16.72
CA TRP A 12 -5.00 -2.42 16.77
C TRP A 12 -5.60 -1.17 17.39
N THR A 13 -5.06 -0.70 18.53
CA THR A 13 -5.51 0.54 19.18
C THR A 13 -5.37 1.74 18.25
N ILE A 14 -4.27 1.87 17.51
CA ILE A 14 -4.07 2.96 16.55
C ILE A 14 -5.13 2.94 15.44
N LEU A 15 -5.47 1.76 14.94
CA LEU A 15 -6.55 1.62 13.95
C LEU A 15 -7.88 2.01 14.59
N GLU A 16 -8.24 1.49 15.76
CA GLU A 16 -9.49 1.82 16.43
C GLU A 16 -9.65 3.33 16.68
N ASP A 17 -8.57 4.00 17.10
CA ASP A 17 -8.57 5.43 17.38
C ASP A 17 -8.80 6.27 16.12
N ARG A 18 -8.18 5.90 14.98
CA ARG A 18 -8.37 6.64 13.72
C ARG A 18 -9.83 6.72 13.28
N TRP A 19 -10.54 5.60 13.40
CA TRP A 19 -11.94 5.51 12.97
C TRP A 19 -12.93 5.64 14.13
N ASN A 20 -12.45 5.98 15.33
CA ASN A 20 -13.24 6.07 16.57
C ASN A 20 -14.20 4.88 16.74
N ARG A 21 -13.69 3.67 16.52
CA ARG A 21 -14.49 2.44 16.48
C ARG A 21 -13.91 1.37 17.38
N LYS A 22 -14.73 0.88 18.31
CA LYS A 22 -14.39 -0.27 19.16
C LYS A 22 -14.95 -1.55 18.59
N HIS A 23 -14.12 -2.59 18.54
CA HIS A 23 -14.54 -3.92 18.10
C HIS A 23 -14.75 -4.83 19.31
N ASN A 24 -15.68 -5.78 19.19
CA ASN A 24 -15.87 -6.79 20.22
C ASN A 24 -14.69 -7.78 20.22
N SER A 25 -14.51 -8.48 21.34
CA SER A 25 -13.40 -9.41 21.54
C SER A 25 -13.32 -10.52 20.50
N GLN A 26 -14.47 -10.98 19.98
CA GLN A 26 -14.54 -12.04 18.98
C GLN A 26 -14.04 -11.57 17.60
N THR A 27 -14.40 -10.34 17.19
CA THR A 27 -13.87 -9.72 15.98
C THR A 27 -12.36 -9.54 16.08
N VAL A 28 -11.86 -9.02 17.21
CA VAL A 28 -10.42 -8.82 17.43
C VAL A 28 -9.66 -10.16 17.34
N LYS A 29 -10.23 -11.22 17.92
CA LYS A 29 -9.65 -12.57 17.84
C LYS A 29 -9.57 -13.09 16.41
N ILE A 30 -10.63 -12.94 15.61
CA ILE A 30 -10.65 -13.37 14.20
C ILE A 30 -9.62 -12.61 13.37
N TYR A 31 -9.51 -11.28 13.55
CA TYR A 31 -8.47 -10.50 12.87
C TYR A 31 -7.08 -11.01 13.21
N ARG A 32 -6.83 -11.29 14.49
CA ARG A 32 -5.55 -11.80 14.92
C ARG A 32 -5.21 -13.15 14.30
N GLU A 33 -6.14 -14.10 14.33
CA GLU A 33 -5.94 -15.44 13.76
C GLU A 33 -5.60 -15.39 12.28
N ILE A 34 -6.31 -14.55 11.49
CA ILE A 34 -6.06 -14.40 10.06
C ILE A 34 -4.69 -13.74 9.80
N LEU A 35 -4.38 -12.66 10.53
CA LEU A 35 -3.17 -11.88 10.27
C LEU A 35 -1.91 -12.61 10.72
N ASP A 36 -1.97 -13.37 11.81
CA ASP A 36 -0.83 -14.14 12.32
C ASP A 36 -0.50 -15.34 11.40
N ALA A 37 -1.51 -15.90 10.72
CA ALA A 37 -1.32 -16.98 9.75
C ALA A 37 -0.65 -16.49 8.46
N GLU A 38 -0.93 -15.26 8.03
CA GLU A 38 -0.55 -14.75 6.70
C GLU A 38 0.62 -13.76 6.72
N LEU A 39 0.85 -13.06 7.84
CA LEU A 39 1.82 -11.97 7.93
C LEU A 39 2.89 -12.21 8.97
N THR A 40 4.12 -11.87 8.63
CA THR A 40 5.19 -11.68 9.60
C THR A 40 5.02 -10.38 10.38
N ALA A 41 5.73 -10.24 11.50
CA ALA A 41 5.65 -9.04 12.34
C ALA A 41 5.94 -7.73 11.60
N ASP A 42 6.92 -7.73 10.69
CA ASP A 42 7.26 -6.54 9.90
C ASP A 42 6.15 -6.22 8.90
N GLN A 43 5.60 -7.23 8.22
CA GLN A 43 4.51 -7.06 7.25
C GLN A 43 3.21 -6.58 7.91
N PHE A 44 2.90 -7.06 9.11
CA PHE A 44 1.75 -6.58 9.87
C PHE A 44 1.90 -5.10 10.26
N GLY A 45 3.10 -4.70 10.73
CA GLY A 45 3.39 -3.30 11.02
C GLY A 45 3.26 -2.40 9.79
N GLU A 46 3.71 -2.88 8.62
CA GLU A 46 3.55 -2.19 7.33
C GLU A 46 2.07 -2.08 6.93
N ALA A 47 1.31 -3.17 7.07
CA ALA A 47 -0.10 -3.23 6.76
C ALA A 47 -0.91 -2.20 7.54
N CYS A 48 -0.71 -2.14 8.85
CA CYS A 48 -1.44 -1.19 9.70
C CYS A 48 -1.10 0.26 9.36
N ARG A 49 0.17 0.57 9.04
CA ARG A 49 0.59 1.91 8.61
C ARG A 49 -0.01 2.31 7.27
N ALA A 50 0.01 1.40 6.29
CA ALA A 50 -0.59 1.63 4.99
C ALA A 50 -2.09 1.86 5.12
N ALA A 51 -2.78 1.00 5.89
CA ALA A 51 -4.20 1.17 6.16
C ALA A 51 -4.50 2.50 6.85
N PHE A 52 -3.72 2.89 7.87
CA PHE A 52 -3.82 4.18 8.55
C PHE A 52 -3.62 5.39 7.62
N ARG A 53 -2.95 5.24 6.49
CA ARG A 53 -2.72 6.34 5.56
C ARG A 53 -3.75 6.41 4.44
N PHE A 54 -4.10 5.26 3.86
CA PHE A 54 -4.80 5.20 2.59
C PHE A 54 -6.28 4.83 2.73
N GLU A 55 -6.65 4.11 3.79
CA GLU A 55 -8.04 3.67 3.93
C GLU A 55 -8.94 4.80 4.40
N THR A 56 -10.15 4.82 3.84
CA THR A 56 -11.24 5.72 4.29
C THR A 56 -12.10 5.03 5.35
N PHE A 57 -12.27 3.71 5.25
CA PHE A 57 -13.02 2.90 6.21
C PHE A 57 -12.09 1.99 7.01
N PHE A 58 -12.59 1.43 8.12
CA PHE A 58 -11.80 0.47 8.88
C PHE A 58 -11.44 -0.73 7.99
N PRO A 59 -10.16 -1.10 7.87
CA PRO A 59 -9.71 -2.11 6.90
C PRO A 59 -10.22 -3.49 7.28
N THR A 60 -10.59 -4.29 6.28
CA THR A 60 -10.86 -5.73 6.48
C THR A 60 -9.56 -6.49 6.76
N PRO A 61 -9.61 -7.72 7.32
CA PRO A 61 -8.40 -8.51 7.52
C PRO A 61 -7.66 -8.76 6.20
N GLN A 62 -8.40 -9.05 5.12
CA GLN A 62 -7.81 -9.25 3.80
C GLN A 62 -7.10 -8.01 3.27
N LYS A 63 -7.67 -6.81 3.45
CA LYS A 63 -7.00 -5.54 3.06
C LYS A 63 -5.68 -5.36 3.80
N LEU A 64 -5.62 -5.72 5.09
CA LEU A 64 -4.37 -5.69 5.87
C LEU A 64 -3.37 -6.74 5.35
N VAL A 65 -3.83 -7.95 5.02
CA VAL A 65 -2.98 -8.97 4.38
C VAL A 65 -2.41 -8.46 3.07
N ASP A 66 -3.26 -7.88 2.22
CA ASP A 66 -2.86 -7.31 0.93
C ASP A 66 -1.77 -6.26 1.15
N TYR A 67 -1.99 -5.27 2.01
CA TYR A 67 -0.99 -4.25 2.32
C TYR A 67 0.32 -4.84 2.86
N GLY A 68 0.25 -5.82 3.77
CA GLY A 68 1.44 -6.47 4.35
C GLY A 68 2.23 -7.30 3.33
N LEU A 69 1.54 -7.87 2.33
CA LEU A 69 2.15 -8.59 1.22
C LEU A 69 2.56 -7.67 0.05
N GLY A 70 2.25 -6.37 0.13
CA GLY A 70 2.46 -5.42 -0.96
C GLY A 70 1.54 -5.66 -2.16
N LYS A 71 0.41 -6.34 -1.95
CA LYS A 71 -0.67 -6.56 -2.92
C LYS A 71 -1.83 -5.59 -2.59
N GLY A 72 -2.72 -5.26 -3.52
CA GLY A 72 -3.82 -4.30 -3.26
C GLY A 72 -3.51 -2.85 -3.66
N ASP A 73 -4.13 -1.85 -3.00
CA ASP A 73 -4.29 -0.40 -3.36
C ASP A 73 -3.17 0.26 -4.19
N PHE A 74 -1.91 -0.13 -4.02
CA PHE A 74 -0.79 0.34 -4.83
C PHE A 74 -0.81 -0.16 -6.28
N GLN A 75 -1.23 -1.41 -6.49
CA GLN A 75 -1.45 -1.99 -7.80
C GLN A 75 -2.66 -1.34 -8.48
N GLU A 76 -3.75 -1.12 -7.75
CA GLU A 76 -4.90 -0.37 -8.27
C GLU A 76 -4.51 1.07 -8.61
N ARG A 77 -3.75 1.76 -7.75
CA ARG A 77 -3.18 3.08 -8.05
C ARG A 77 -2.28 3.06 -9.28
N ALA A 78 -1.42 2.06 -9.42
CA ALA A 78 -0.57 1.92 -10.60
C ALA A 78 -1.40 1.67 -11.88
N ILE A 79 -2.49 0.90 -11.78
CA ILE A 79 -3.44 0.72 -12.88
C ILE A 79 -4.11 2.05 -13.25
N VAL A 80 -4.63 2.78 -12.25
CA VAL A 80 -5.30 4.08 -12.47
C VAL A 80 -4.33 5.09 -13.09
N GLU A 81 -3.10 5.20 -12.58
CA GLU A 81 -2.06 6.07 -13.13
C GLU A 81 -1.73 5.73 -14.59
N TRP A 82 -1.69 4.43 -14.93
CA TRP A 82 -1.47 3.99 -16.32
C TRP A 82 -2.64 4.35 -17.24
N ASP A 83 -3.86 4.07 -16.80
CA ASP A 83 -5.06 4.32 -17.61
C ASP A 83 -5.27 5.83 -17.81
N GLU A 84 -4.95 6.66 -16.82
CA GLU A 84 -4.92 8.11 -16.96
C GLU A 84 -3.88 8.55 -17.99
N ALA A 85 -2.66 8.00 -17.96
CA ALA A 85 -1.62 8.31 -18.93
C ALA A 85 -2.05 7.98 -20.37
N ILE A 86 -2.69 6.83 -20.58
CA ILE A 86 -3.27 6.45 -21.88
C ILE A 86 -4.38 7.42 -22.29
N SER A 87 -5.29 7.76 -21.38
CA SER A 87 -6.40 8.70 -21.64
C SER A 87 -5.90 10.08 -22.06
N ARG A 88 -4.82 10.57 -21.45
CA ARG A 88 -4.19 11.85 -21.81
C ARG A 88 -3.57 11.80 -23.20
N VAL A 89 -2.81 10.75 -23.50
CA VAL A 89 -2.21 10.56 -24.82
C VAL A 89 -3.27 10.45 -25.92
N ALA A 90 -4.37 9.74 -25.65
CA ALA A 90 -5.50 9.64 -26.58
C ALA A 90 -6.15 11.00 -26.88
N ARG A 91 -6.02 11.98 -25.97
CA ARG A 91 -6.47 13.37 -26.17
C ARG A 91 -5.39 14.28 -26.80
N GLY A 92 -4.24 13.72 -27.22
CA GLY A 92 -3.12 14.48 -27.74
C GLY A 92 -2.29 15.23 -26.68
N LEU A 93 -2.47 14.89 -25.40
CA LEU A 93 -1.74 15.49 -24.29
C LEU A 93 -0.51 14.65 -23.91
N PRO A 94 0.48 15.24 -23.21
CA PRO A 94 1.55 14.47 -22.59
C PRO A 94 1.01 13.42 -21.61
N SER A 95 1.69 12.26 -21.53
CA SER A 95 1.31 11.12 -20.69
C SER A 95 1.23 11.43 -19.19
N THR A 96 1.85 12.51 -18.72
CA THR A 96 1.70 13.01 -17.34
C THR A 96 1.65 14.54 -17.33
N GLU A 97 1.04 15.14 -16.31
CA GLU A 97 0.95 16.59 -16.13
C GLU A 97 2.33 17.24 -15.89
N ALA A 98 3.11 16.68 -14.98
CA ALA A 98 4.42 17.18 -14.61
C ALA A 98 5.53 16.17 -14.95
N PRO A 99 6.76 16.64 -15.24
CA PRO A 99 7.95 15.79 -15.23
C PRO A 99 8.14 15.18 -13.84
N GLY A 100 8.68 13.95 -13.79
CA GLY A 100 8.97 13.29 -12.53
C GLY A 100 9.01 11.77 -12.66
N LEU A 101 9.13 11.10 -11.52
CA LEU A 101 9.37 9.66 -11.43
C LEU A 101 8.37 8.80 -12.22
N VAL A 102 7.09 9.19 -12.26
CA VAL A 102 6.06 8.48 -13.04
C VAL A 102 6.31 8.59 -14.54
N ARG A 103 6.67 9.78 -15.03
CA ARG A 103 7.00 10.01 -16.44
C ARG A 103 8.25 9.24 -16.85
N ASP A 104 9.26 9.24 -16.00
CA ASP A 104 10.52 8.52 -16.25
C ASP A 104 10.30 7.01 -16.25
N LEU A 105 9.42 6.51 -15.37
CA LEU A 105 9.03 5.11 -15.34
C LEU A 105 8.26 4.72 -16.61
N ILE A 106 7.27 5.52 -17.03
CA ILE A 106 6.54 5.31 -18.30
C ILE A 106 7.54 5.25 -19.46
N ARG A 107 8.45 6.22 -19.55
CA ARG A 107 9.47 6.26 -20.60
C ARG A 107 10.38 5.03 -20.55
N SER A 108 10.77 4.58 -19.36
CA SER A 108 11.60 3.39 -19.18
C SER A 108 10.91 2.11 -19.65
N VAL A 109 9.63 1.90 -19.32
CA VAL A 109 8.89 0.70 -19.77
C VAL A 109 8.53 0.76 -21.25
N CYS A 110 8.56 1.96 -21.84
CA CYS A 110 8.39 2.20 -23.27
C CYS A 110 9.74 2.26 -24.03
N ASN A 111 10.83 1.72 -23.46
CA ASN A 111 12.17 1.68 -24.08
C ASN A 111 12.71 3.06 -24.53
N GLY A 112 12.38 4.13 -23.81
CA GLY A 112 12.82 5.48 -24.12
C GLY A 112 11.86 6.28 -25.01
N GLU A 113 10.87 5.62 -25.61
CA GLU A 113 9.87 6.23 -26.49
C GLU A 113 8.74 6.93 -25.72
N GLN A 114 8.03 7.81 -26.41
CA GLN A 114 6.81 8.41 -25.88
C GLN A 114 5.69 7.37 -25.94
N LEU A 115 4.86 7.31 -24.89
CA LEU A 115 3.77 6.34 -24.77
C LEU A 115 2.84 6.31 -26.00
N GLY A 116 2.56 7.45 -26.63
CA GLY A 116 1.74 7.55 -27.83
C GLY A 116 2.38 7.02 -29.12
N MET A 117 3.68 6.75 -29.11
CA MET A 117 4.43 6.21 -30.25
C MET A 117 4.66 4.70 -30.12
N VAL A 118 4.36 4.11 -28.96
CA VAL A 118 4.57 2.68 -28.70
C VAL A 118 3.61 1.85 -29.55
N PRO A 119 4.09 0.83 -30.27
CA PRO A 119 3.24 -0.06 -31.04
C PRO A 119 2.21 -0.78 -30.15
N ALA A 120 0.98 -0.95 -30.65
CA ALA A 120 -0.11 -1.54 -29.87
C ALA A 120 0.21 -2.96 -29.33
N ARG A 121 1.02 -3.74 -30.07
CA ARG A 121 1.49 -5.07 -29.64
C ARG A 121 2.38 -5.02 -28.39
N ASP A 122 3.08 -3.90 -28.17
CA ASP A 122 4.05 -3.73 -27.09
C ASP A 122 3.43 -3.03 -25.87
N LEU A 123 2.25 -2.41 -26.04
CA LEU A 123 1.51 -1.74 -24.95
C LEU A 123 1.11 -2.69 -23.82
N ALA A 124 0.73 -3.93 -24.13
CA ALA A 124 0.34 -4.91 -23.11
C ALA A 124 1.52 -5.26 -22.19
N PHE A 125 2.72 -5.39 -22.76
CA PHE A 125 3.96 -5.60 -22.01
C PHE A 125 4.32 -4.36 -21.18
N ALA A 126 4.32 -3.18 -21.81
CA ALA A 126 4.64 -1.92 -21.13
C ALA A 126 3.70 -1.65 -19.94
N ARG A 127 2.40 -1.94 -20.09
CA ARG A 127 1.41 -1.86 -19.00
C ARG A 127 1.76 -2.79 -17.84
N LYS A 128 2.06 -4.06 -18.14
CA LYS A 128 2.41 -5.04 -17.10
C LYS A 128 3.65 -4.60 -16.32
N GLU A 129 4.72 -4.24 -17.03
CA GLU A 129 5.97 -3.77 -16.42
C GLU A 129 5.77 -2.49 -15.61
N PHE A 130 4.96 -1.55 -16.10
CA PHE A 130 4.65 -0.33 -15.37
C PHE A 130 3.95 -0.65 -14.04
N ILE A 131 2.87 -1.44 -14.09
CA ILE A 131 2.09 -1.79 -12.90
C ILE A 131 2.99 -2.46 -11.86
N GLU A 132 3.79 -3.43 -12.28
CA GLU A 132 4.70 -4.16 -11.39
C GLU A 132 5.72 -3.23 -10.72
N ARG A 133 6.47 -2.45 -11.51
CA ARG A 133 7.51 -1.57 -10.99
C ARG A 133 6.94 -0.41 -10.16
N ARG A 134 5.80 0.14 -10.58
CA ARG A 134 5.14 1.24 -9.87
C ARG A 134 4.55 0.78 -8.54
N THR A 135 3.95 -0.41 -8.50
CA THR A 135 3.49 -1.04 -7.26
C THR A 135 4.66 -1.20 -6.30
N ALA A 136 5.79 -1.75 -6.76
CA ALA A 136 6.99 -1.92 -5.94
C ALA A 136 7.55 -0.58 -5.43
N GLN A 137 7.57 0.48 -6.25
CA GLN A 137 7.98 1.82 -5.82
C GLN A 137 7.05 2.39 -4.74
N LEU A 138 5.73 2.29 -4.95
CA LEU A 138 4.74 2.80 -4.00
C LEU A 138 4.83 2.06 -2.65
N SER A 139 4.98 0.73 -2.68
CA SER A 139 5.24 -0.07 -1.49
C SER A 139 6.56 0.33 -0.81
N GLY A 140 7.64 0.53 -1.58
CA GLY A 140 8.95 0.96 -1.04
C GLY A 140 8.93 2.33 -0.36
N VAL A 141 8.26 3.32 -0.96
CA VAL A 141 8.08 4.66 -0.36
C VAL A 141 7.27 4.58 0.93
N ALA A 142 6.19 3.79 0.95
CA ALA A 142 5.40 3.58 2.15
C ALA A 142 6.24 3.00 3.31
N ARG A 143 7.17 2.09 3.01
CA ARG A 143 8.13 1.52 3.98
C ARG A 143 9.08 2.56 4.56
N HIS A 144 9.58 3.49 3.74
CA HIS A 144 10.65 4.42 4.13
C HIS A 144 10.12 5.74 4.72
N SER A 145 8.90 6.14 4.39
CA SER A 145 8.31 7.42 4.82
C SER A 145 7.45 7.34 6.08
N THR A 146 7.30 6.15 6.67
CA THR A 146 6.52 6.00 7.92
C THR A 146 7.46 5.57 9.05
N PRO A 147 7.66 6.40 10.10
CA PRO A 147 8.54 6.04 11.20
C PRO A 147 8.09 4.71 11.81
N ALA A 148 9.07 3.84 12.08
CA ALA A 148 8.82 2.64 12.84
C ALA A 148 8.19 3.04 14.18
N LEU A 149 7.13 2.35 14.61
CA LEU A 149 6.64 2.49 15.98
C LEU A 149 7.84 2.26 16.91
N PRO A 150 8.14 3.18 17.85
CA PRO A 150 9.22 2.96 18.79
C PRO A 150 8.94 1.63 19.48
N ARG A 151 9.87 0.68 19.36
CA ARG A 151 9.94 -0.45 20.28
C ARG A 151 9.99 0.18 21.67
N THR A 152 9.16 -0.28 22.59
CA THR A 152 8.94 0.27 23.93
C THR A 152 8.30 1.67 24.00
N VAL A 153 6.99 1.68 24.22
CA VAL A 153 6.42 2.57 25.25
C VAL A 153 6.09 1.64 26.40
N GLU A 154 6.89 1.68 27.47
CA GLU A 154 6.48 1.14 28.76
C GLU A 154 5.15 1.80 29.11
N VAL A 155 4.06 1.03 29.05
CA VAL A 155 2.78 1.47 29.59
C VAL A 155 2.96 1.48 31.10
N GLY A 156 3.47 2.60 31.62
CA GLY A 156 3.45 2.91 33.03
C GLY A 156 2.01 2.75 33.51
N ARG A 157 1.76 1.73 34.32
CA ARG A 157 0.55 1.58 35.12
C ARG A 157 0.30 2.91 35.83
N VAL A 158 -0.67 3.68 35.36
CA VAL A 158 -1.31 4.67 36.22
C VAL A 158 -2.40 3.90 36.97
N LEU A 159 -1.99 3.30 38.08
CA LEU A 159 -2.89 3.00 39.19
C LEU A 159 -3.24 4.34 39.83
N GLN A 160 -4.49 4.81 39.67
CA GLN A 160 -5.27 5.52 40.69
C GLN A 160 -6.75 5.27 40.47
#